data_AF-A0AAV0LI20-F1
#
_entry.id   AF-A0AAV0LI20-F1
#
_cell.length_a   1.000
_cell.length_b   1.000
_cell.length_c   1.000
_cell.angle_alpha   90.00
_cell.angle_beta   90.00
_cell.angle_gamma   90.00
#
_symmetry.space_group_name_H-M   'P 1'
#
loop_
_entity.id
_entity.type
_entity.pdbx_description
1 polymer ?
#
loop_
_entity_poly.entity_id
_entity_poly.type
_entity_poly.pdbx_seq_one_letter_code
_entity_poly.pdbx_strand_id
1 'polypeptide(L)'
;MASGFPSGGGIGGGSENHHCIHVLVNQHQWRRHKPTDGRKLDTEFCGDIIKRNKNLGLVEYKFLLKAMVSSGIGEETYAPRMIFEMDEFFHDTIGKLLACSSVKPDEIDLLLVNVSMLAAVPSLTSRIVNHYKMRDDVRMFNLTGMGCSASLISVGIVSNTLRAQKNKVALVVTSESLSPNWYRATKDP
;
A
#
# COMPACT_ATOMS: atom_id res chain seq x y z
N MET A 1 47.61 -10.45 1.37
CA MET A 1 47.68 -9.39 2.40
C MET A 1 47.08 -8.12 1.79
N ALA A 2 46.31 -7.38 2.59
CA ALA A 2 45.29 -6.40 2.24
C ALA A 2 45.57 -5.36 1.13
N SER A 3 44.54 -5.08 0.34
CA SER A 3 44.15 -3.77 -0.22
C SER A 3 42.67 -3.89 -0.63
N GLY A 4 41.71 -3.15 -0.05
CA GLY A 4 41.52 -1.70 -0.11
C GLY A 4 40.18 -1.46 -0.82
N PHE A 5 39.07 -1.46 -0.08
CA PHE A 5 37.73 -1.17 -0.62
C PHE A 5 37.58 0.34 -0.87
N PRO A 6 37.10 0.79 -2.05
CA PRO A 6 36.70 2.17 -2.23
C PRO A 6 35.33 2.41 -1.59
N SER A 7 35.33 3.35 -0.66
CA SER A 7 34.20 4.07 -0.11
C SER A 7 33.43 4.87 -1.16
N GLY A 8 32.10 4.95 -1.03
CA GLY A 8 31.34 6.15 -1.40
C GLY A 8 30.28 5.98 -2.48
N GLY A 9 29.04 5.79 -2.05
CA GLY A 9 27.83 5.88 -2.86
C GLY A 9 26.62 5.88 -1.94
N GLY A 10 26.41 7.00 -1.24
CA GLY A 10 25.39 7.16 -0.21
C GLY A 10 24.00 6.82 -0.74
N ILE A 11 23.42 5.76 -0.22
CA ILE A 11 21.99 5.49 -0.37
C ILE A 11 21.31 6.42 0.62
N GLY A 12 20.86 7.58 0.13
CA GLY A 12 20.09 8.52 0.92
C GLY A 12 18.87 7.80 1.51
N GLY A 13 18.85 7.70 2.83
CA GLY A 13 17.68 7.29 3.60
C GLY A 13 16.60 8.34 3.44
N GLY A 14 15.73 8.16 2.44
CA GLY A 14 14.52 8.93 2.25
C GLY A 14 13.32 8.07 2.59
N SER A 15 12.64 8.41 3.67
CA SER A 15 11.28 8.01 4.08
C SER A 15 10.50 7.20 3.02
N GLU A 16 10.28 5.92 3.30
CA GLU A 16 9.48 5.02 2.49
C GLU A 16 7.99 5.42 2.58
N ASN A 17 7.53 6.19 1.60
CA ASN A 17 6.17 6.76 1.57
C ASN A 17 5.07 5.69 1.48
N HIS A 18 4.06 5.82 2.35
CA HIS A 18 3.22 4.73 2.85
C HIS A 18 2.17 4.14 1.89
N HIS A 19 1.90 4.68 0.69
CA HIS A 19 0.98 4.05 -0.26
C HIS A 19 1.52 4.04 -1.68
N CYS A 20 2.22 2.96 -2.02
CA CYS A 20 2.75 2.71 -3.34
C CYS A 20 2.12 1.44 -3.91
N ILE A 21 1.61 1.49 -5.15
CA ILE A 21 1.24 0.30 -5.91
C ILE A 21 2.40 -0.06 -6.83
N HIS A 22 2.73 -1.34 -6.95
CA HIS A 22 3.88 -1.84 -7.68
C HIS A 22 3.47 -2.79 -8.83
N VAL A 23 3.85 -2.47 -10.06
CA VAL A 23 3.80 -3.47 -11.16
C VAL A 23 5.16 -4.08 -11.33
N LEU A 24 5.18 -5.41 -11.41
CA LEU A 24 6.33 -6.14 -11.92
C LEU A 24 6.00 -6.74 -13.28
N VAL A 25 6.51 -6.09 -14.32
CA VAL A 25 6.25 -6.53 -15.70
C VAL A 25 7.07 -7.79 -16.04
N ASN A 26 8.29 -7.92 -15.49
CA ASN A 26 9.16 -9.08 -15.63
C ASN A 26 10.23 -9.08 -14.52
N GLN A 27 11.11 -10.09 -14.46
CA GLN A 27 12.16 -10.26 -13.43
C GLN A 27 13.11 -9.05 -13.24
N HIS A 28 13.08 -8.04 -14.12
CA HIS A 28 14.02 -6.91 -14.12
C HIS A 28 13.36 -5.53 -14.04
N GLN A 29 12.03 -5.40 -14.06
CA GLN A 29 11.37 -4.10 -14.15
C GLN A 29 10.24 -3.90 -13.13
N TRP A 30 10.59 -3.26 -12.01
CA TRP A 30 9.63 -2.74 -11.05
C TRP A 30 9.19 -1.32 -11.44
N ARG A 31 7.89 -1.10 -11.56
CA ARG A 31 7.30 0.24 -11.71
C ARG A 31 6.47 0.55 -10.47
N ARG A 32 6.66 1.75 -9.92
CA ARG A 32 5.91 2.27 -8.78
C ARG A 32 4.93 3.32 -9.28
N HIS A 33 3.69 3.26 -8.80
CA HIS A 33 2.68 4.27 -9.07
C HIS A 33 2.12 4.85 -7.78
N LYS A 34 2.02 6.17 -7.73
CA LYS A 34 1.43 6.94 -6.63
C LYS A 34 -0.01 7.32 -6.98
N PRO A 35 -0.96 7.23 -6.03
CA PRO A 35 -2.31 7.76 -6.23
C PRO A 35 -2.31 9.28 -6.49
N THR A 36 -3.43 9.81 -6.99
CA THR A 36 -3.60 11.24 -7.26
C THR A 36 -3.64 12.08 -5.98
N ASP A 37 -3.13 13.31 -6.05
CA ASP A 37 -3.03 14.27 -4.95
C ASP A 37 -4.37 14.57 -4.23
N GLY A 38 -5.52 14.40 -4.89
CA GLY A 38 -6.84 14.53 -4.25
C GLY A 38 -7.14 13.51 -3.14
N ARG A 39 -6.25 12.53 -2.95
CA ARG A 39 -6.28 11.55 -1.85
C ARG A 39 -5.15 11.75 -0.83
N LYS A 40 -4.34 12.81 -0.95
CA LYS A 40 -3.35 13.18 0.08
C LYS A 40 -4.08 13.57 1.36
N LEU A 41 -3.55 13.11 2.48
CA LEU A 41 -3.93 13.52 3.81
C LEU A 41 -3.06 14.71 4.16
N ASP A 42 -3.67 15.89 4.24
CA ASP A 42 -2.98 17.04 4.77
C ASP A 42 -2.99 17.03 6.31
N THR A 43 -2.09 17.81 6.91
CA THR A 43 -2.02 17.93 8.38
C THR A 43 -3.33 18.48 8.96
N GLU A 44 -4.04 19.33 8.22
CA GLU A 44 -5.31 19.92 8.66
C GLU A 44 -6.42 18.85 8.81
N PHE A 45 -6.58 17.99 7.80
CA PHE A 45 -7.50 16.87 7.80
C PHE A 45 -7.17 15.85 8.88
N CYS A 46 -5.89 15.58 9.13
CA CYS A 46 -5.45 14.76 10.27
C CYS A 46 -5.87 15.39 11.60
N GLY A 47 -5.69 16.71 11.75
CA GLY A 47 -6.16 17.47 12.90
C GLY A 47 -7.67 17.37 13.09
N ASP A 48 -8.45 17.49 12.01
CA ASP A 48 -9.90 17.39 12.05
C ASP A 48 -10.38 15.97 12.39
N ILE A 49 -9.68 14.93 11.94
CA ILE A 49 -9.95 13.55 12.38
C ILE A 49 -9.76 13.41 13.89
N ILE A 50 -8.68 13.95 14.46
CA ILE A 50 -8.45 13.89 15.91
C ILE A 50 -9.55 14.65 16.65
N LYS A 51 -9.93 15.85 16.19
CA LYS A 51 -10.99 16.68 16.79
C LYS A 51 -12.36 16.01 16.81
N ARG A 52 -12.63 15.04 15.92
CA ARG A 52 -13.89 14.26 15.95
C ARG A 52 -14.03 13.45 17.24
N ASN A 53 -12.95 13.11 17.91
CA ASN A 53 -13.01 12.41 19.19
C ASN A 53 -13.18 13.40 20.34
N LYS A 54 -14.43 13.55 20.81
CA LYS A 54 -14.79 14.42 21.94
C LYS A 54 -14.30 13.92 23.31
N ASN A 55 -13.71 12.73 23.38
CA ASN A 55 -13.20 12.15 24.62
C ASN A 55 -11.73 12.48 24.87
N LEU A 56 -11.03 13.11 23.91
CA LEU A 56 -9.64 13.54 24.08
C LEU A 56 -9.57 14.83 24.89
N GLY A 57 -8.78 14.84 25.96
CA GLY A 57 -8.38 16.06 26.64
C GLY A 57 -7.33 16.84 25.86
N LEU A 58 -7.03 18.06 26.31
CA LEU A 58 -6.06 18.95 25.65
C LEU A 58 -4.63 18.37 25.66
N VAL A 59 -4.28 17.59 26.69
CA VAL A 59 -2.96 16.99 26.83
C VAL A 59 -2.78 15.85 25.82
N GLU A 60 -3.79 14.99 25.71
CA GLU A 60 -3.83 13.87 24.76
C GLU A 60 -3.86 14.40 23.32
N TYR A 61 -4.63 15.45 23.06
CA TYR A 61 -4.66 16.12 21.76
C TYR A 61 -3.28 16.65 21.37
N LYS A 62 -2.61 17.37 22.28
CA LYS A 62 -1.26 17.90 22.05
C LYS A 62 -0.26 16.77 21.82
N PHE A 63 -0.37 15.66 22.54
CA PHE A 63 0.47 14.48 22.35
C PHE A 63 0.27 13.86 20.97
N LEU A 64 -0.98 13.61 20.55
CA LEU A 64 -1.30 13.02 19.25
C LEU A 64 -0.85 13.91 18.09
N LEU A 65 -1.11 15.22 18.18
CA LEU A 65 -0.66 16.18 17.17
C LEU A 65 0.87 16.18 17.09
N LYS A 66 1.58 16.20 18.24
CA LYS A 66 3.04 16.13 18.29
C LYS A 66 3.56 14.83 17.69
N ALA A 67 2.94 13.69 17.98
CA ALA A 67 3.32 12.39 17.41
C ALA A 67 3.13 12.39 15.88
N MET A 68 2.02 12.92 15.38
CA MET A 68 1.77 13.03 13.94
C MET A 68 2.82 13.90 13.25
N VAL A 69 3.09 15.12 13.73
CA VAL A 69 4.07 16.01 13.09
C VAL A 69 5.52 15.52 13.25
N SER A 70 5.82 14.78 14.32
CA SER A 70 7.18 14.25 14.58
C SER A 70 7.46 12.92 13.87
N SER A 71 6.45 12.26 13.31
CA SER A 71 6.59 10.94 12.67
C SER A 71 7.31 10.98 11.31
N GLY A 72 7.46 12.17 10.71
CA GLY A 72 8.07 12.31 9.38
C GLY A 72 7.22 11.80 8.22
N ILE A 73 5.95 11.46 8.49
CA ILE A 73 4.96 10.95 7.51
C ILE A 73 4.62 12.01 6.44
N GLY A 74 4.66 13.30 6.79
CA GLY A 74 4.49 14.43 5.87
C GLY A 74 3.14 14.48 5.15
N GLU A 75 2.98 15.46 4.26
CA GLU A 75 1.76 15.69 3.45
C GLU A 75 1.65 14.75 2.24
N GLU A 76 2.57 13.79 2.10
CA GLU A 76 2.66 12.86 0.97
C GLU A 76 2.04 11.49 1.29
N THR A 77 1.25 11.41 2.36
CA THR A 77 0.52 10.20 2.73
C THR A 77 -0.85 10.23 2.11
N TYR A 78 -1.22 9.15 1.43
CA TYR A 78 -2.53 9.00 0.82
C TYR A 78 -3.41 8.17 1.76
N ALA A 79 -4.72 8.22 1.68
CA ALA A 79 -5.56 7.17 2.27
C ALA A 79 -6.94 7.12 1.61
N PRO A 80 -7.58 5.94 1.55
CA PRO A 80 -9.01 5.87 1.29
C PRO A 80 -9.76 6.56 2.44
N ARG A 81 -10.82 7.32 2.15
CA ARG A 81 -11.57 8.04 3.21
C ARG A 81 -12.33 7.07 4.11
N MET A 82 -12.69 5.89 3.60
CA MET A 82 -13.36 4.81 4.33
C MET A 82 -12.96 3.42 3.80
N ILE A 83 -13.14 2.38 4.62
CA ILE A 83 -12.91 0.98 4.26
C ILE A 83 -13.73 0.55 3.03
N PHE A 84 -14.94 1.09 2.88
CA PHE A 84 -15.82 0.80 1.73
C PHE A 84 -15.36 1.45 0.41
N GLU A 85 -14.49 2.47 0.47
CA GLU A 85 -13.92 3.13 -0.72
C GLU A 85 -12.62 2.45 -1.20
N MET A 86 -12.20 1.36 -0.55
CA MET A 86 -11.00 0.64 -0.98
C MET A 86 -11.13 0.11 -2.41
N ASP A 87 -12.30 -0.39 -2.81
CA ASP A 87 -12.49 -0.90 -4.17
C ASP A 87 -12.25 0.21 -5.22
N GLU A 88 -12.82 1.39 -5.03
CA GLU A 88 -12.62 2.55 -5.92
C GLU A 88 -11.16 3.02 -5.94
N PHE A 89 -10.49 3.03 -4.78
CA PHE A 89 -9.08 3.36 -4.70
C PHE A 89 -8.22 2.40 -5.52
N PHE A 90 -8.47 1.09 -5.40
CA PHE A 90 -7.76 0.06 -6.15
C PHE A 90 -8.08 0.15 -7.64
N HIS A 91 -9.34 0.36 -8.02
CA HIS A 91 -9.75 0.49 -9.42
C HIS A 91 -9.15 1.74 -10.10
N ASP A 92 -9.15 2.89 -9.43
CA ASP A 92 -8.54 4.10 -9.99
C ASP A 92 -7.02 3.92 -10.17
N THR A 93 -6.36 3.38 -9.16
CA THR A 93 -4.89 3.30 -9.15
C THR A 93 -4.37 2.20 -10.07
N ILE A 94 -4.99 1.01 -10.08
CA ILE A 94 -4.65 -0.06 -11.03
C ILE A 94 -4.98 0.37 -12.46
N GLY A 95 -6.09 1.06 -12.68
CA GLY A 95 -6.49 1.54 -14.01
C GLY A 95 -5.45 2.48 -14.63
N LYS A 96 -5.03 3.50 -13.87
CA LYS A 96 -3.95 4.42 -14.28
C LYS A 96 -2.64 3.69 -14.54
N LEU A 97 -2.34 2.73 -13.68
CA LEU A 97 -1.10 1.98 -13.77
C LEU A 97 -1.02 1.10 -15.01
N LEU A 98 -2.09 0.36 -15.34
CA LEU A 98 -2.18 -0.43 -16.57
C LEU A 98 -2.11 0.46 -17.82
N ALA A 99 -2.77 1.63 -17.78
CA ALA A 99 -2.69 2.61 -18.86
C ALA A 99 -1.25 3.14 -19.06
N CYS A 100 -0.50 3.40 -17.99
CA CYS A 100 0.88 3.87 -18.06
C CYS A 100 1.92 2.77 -18.39
N SER A 101 1.62 1.50 -18.08
CA SER A 101 2.55 0.39 -18.32
C SER A 101 2.36 -0.30 -19.68
N SER A 102 1.28 0.03 -20.41
CA SER A 102 0.87 -0.67 -21.64
C SER A 102 0.66 -2.17 -21.46
N VAL A 103 0.36 -2.61 -20.23
CA VAL A 103 0.10 -4.02 -19.89
C VAL A 103 -1.40 -4.23 -19.85
N LYS A 104 -1.89 -5.27 -20.52
CA LYS A 104 -3.32 -5.61 -20.49
C LYS A 104 -3.65 -6.41 -19.24
N PRO A 105 -4.87 -6.26 -18.67
CA PRO A 105 -5.34 -7.16 -17.61
C PRO A 105 -5.16 -8.64 -17.95
N ASP A 106 -5.43 -9.00 -19.21
CA ASP A 106 -5.31 -10.37 -19.73
C ASP A 106 -3.88 -10.87 -19.86
N GLU A 107 -2.86 -10.05 -19.64
CA GLU A 107 -1.45 -10.47 -19.64
C GLU A 107 -0.97 -10.83 -18.24
N ILE A 108 -1.71 -10.44 -17.20
CA ILE A 108 -1.33 -10.65 -15.79
C ILE A 108 -1.51 -12.12 -15.42
N ASP A 109 -0.43 -12.75 -14.96
CA ASP A 109 -0.43 -14.15 -14.52
C ASP A 109 -0.55 -14.33 -13.01
N LEU A 110 -0.19 -13.29 -12.27
CA LEU A 110 -0.19 -13.29 -10.83
C LEU A 110 -0.65 -11.93 -10.31
N LEU A 111 -1.69 -11.95 -9.48
CA LEU A 111 -2.18 -10.80 -8.74
C LEU A 111 -1.91 -11.02 -7.25
N LEU A 112 -1.08 -10.17 -6.65
CA LEU A 112 -0.86 -10.16 -5.22
C LEU A 112 -1.41 -8.85 -4.66
N VAL A 113 -2.37 -8.95 -3.75
CA VAL A 113 -2.93 -7.81 -3.03
C VAL A 113 -2.56 -7.96 -1.57
N ASN A 114 -1.95 -6.93 -1.02
CA ASN A 114 -1.64 -6.80 0.39
C ASN A 114 -2.49 -5.67 0.98
N VAL A 115 -3.37 -6.04 1.91
CA VAL A 115 -4.11 -5.10 2.74
C VAL A 115 -3.99 -5.52 4.20
N SER A 116 -3.34 -4.67 4.99
CA SER A 116 -2.93 -4.98 6.37
C SER A 116 -4.08 -5.47 7.26
N MET A 117 -5.27 -4.87 7.17
CA MET A 117 -6.35 -5.07 8.15
C MET A 117 -7.75 -5.26 7.53
N LEU A 118 -7.82 -5.72 6.28
CA LEU A 118 -9.10 -6.02 5.62
C LEU A 118 -9.13 -7.44 5.08
N ALA A 119 -9.97 -8.28 5.67
CA ALA A 119 -10.35 -9.59 5.14
C ALA A 119 -11.84 -9.53 4.73
N ALA A 120 -12.12 -8.98 3.55
CA ALA A 120 -13.48 -8.93 3.02
C ALA A 120 -13.84 -10.23 2.28
N VAL A 121 -15.12 -10.56 2.24
CA VAL A 121 -15.68 -11.64 1.42
C VAL A 121 -16.74 -11.02 0.48
N PRO A 122 -16.60 -11.13 -0.86
CA PRO A 122 -15.48 -11.72 -1.60
C PRO A 122 -14.16 -10.96 -1.38
N SER A 123 -13.02 -11.61 -1.58
CA SER A 123 -11.71 -10.97 -1.36
C SER A 123 -11.48 -9.80 -2.31
N LEU A 124 -10.62 -8.86 -1.92
CA LEU A 124 -10.28 -7.71 -2.76
C LEU A 124 -9.63 -8.16 -4.08
N THR A 125 -8.83 -9.23 -4.05
CA THR A 125 -8.29 -9.86 -5.26
C THR A 125 -9.39 -10.31 -6.21
N SER A 126 -10.44 -11.00 -5.71
CA SER A 126 -11.53 -11.46 -6.56
C SER A 126 -12.34 -10.30 -7.14
N ARG A 127 -12.53 -9.22 -6.38
CA ARG A 127 -13.20 -8.01 -6.89
C ARG A 127 -12.40 -7.35 -8.00
N ILE A 128 -11.09 -7.23 -7.85
CA ILE A 128 -10.17 -6.70 -8.88
C ILE A 128 -10.20 -7.57 -10.14
N VAL A 129 -10.06 -8.90 -10.01
CA VAL A 129 -10.10 -9.84 -11.12
C VAL A 129 -11.41 -9.70 -11.91
N ASN A 130 -12.54 -9.66 -11.21
CA ASN A 130 -13.85 -9.51 -11.84
C ASN A 130 -14.06 -8.12 -12.48
N HIS A 131 -13.53 -7.06 -11.87
CA HIS A 131 -13.65 -5.69 -12.38
C HIS A 131 -12.87 -5.52 -13.70
N TYR A 132 -11.62 -5.98 -13.75
CA TYR A 132 -10.76 -5.85 -14.92
C TYR A 132 -10.92 -6.97 -15.95
N LYS A 133 -11.80 -7.95 -15.70
CA LYS A 133 -12.01 -9.12 -16.56
C LYS A 133 -10.71 -9.86 -16.85
N MET A 134 -9.86 -10.00 -15.83
CA MET A 134 -8.64 -10.79 -15.94
C MET A 134 -8.99 -12.25 -16.24
N ARG A 135 -8.00 -12.99 -16.75
CA ARG A 135 -8.16 -14.42 -17.07
C ARG A 135 -8.55 -15.23 -15.84
N ASP A 136 -9.37 -16.25 -16.05
CA ASP A 136 -9.83 -17.17 -14.99
C ASP A 136 -8.69 -17.98 -14.35
N ASP A 137 -7.57 -18.13 -15.05
CA ASP A 137 -6.38 -18.85 -14.59
C ASP A 137 -5.36 -17.98 -13.81
N VAL A 138 -5.71 -16.73 -13.53
CA VAL A 138 -4.85 -15.81 -12.77
C VAL A 138 -4.63 -16.32 -11.35
N ARG A 139 -3.36 -16.40 -10.93
CA ARG A 139 -3.05 -16.77 -9.55
C ARG A 139 -3.21 -15.55 -8.66
N MET A 140 -4.14 -15.63 -7.71
CA MET A 140 -4.43 -14.55 -6.78
C MET A 140 -3.93 -14.85 -5.36
N PHE A 141 -3.25 -13.88 -4.75
CA PHE A 141 -2.78 -13.92 -3.35
C PHE A 141 -3.32 -12.71 -2.61
N ASN A 142 -4.10 -12.93 -1.55
CA ASN A 142 -4.62 -11.85 -0.69
C ASN A 142 -3.90 -11.92 0.66
N LEU A 143 -2.86 -11.11 0.84
CA LEU A 143 -2.12 -11.01 2.10
C LEU A 143 -2.82 -10.03 3.05
N THR A 144 -3.09 -10.49 4.26
CA THR A 144 -3.67 -9.68 5.33
C THR A 144 -3.07 -10.10 6.67
N GLY A 145 -3.06 -9.22 7.67
CA GLY A 145 -2.55 -9.51 9.02
C GLY A 145 -1.03 -9.58 9.16
N MET A 146 -0.26 -9.41 8.08
CA MET A 146 1.22 -9.48 8.10
C MET A 146 1.89 -8.15 8.47
N GLY A 147 1.11 -7.06 8.56
CA GLY A 147 1.62 -5.71 8.89
C GLY A 147 2.69 -5.22 7.92
N CYS A 148 3.68 -4.48 8.42
CA CYS A 148 4.75 -3.89 7.61
C CYS A 148 5.64 -4.95 6.91
N SER A 149 5.65 -6.19 7.39
CA SER A 149 6.43 -7.28 6.76
C SER A 149 5.82 -7.77 5.44
N ALA A 150 4.55 -7.46 5.20
CA ALA A 150 3.80 -7.96 4.06
C ALA A 150 4.43 -7.58 2.71
N SER A 151 5.02 -6.39 2.59
CA SER A 151 5.69 -5.93 1.37
C SER A 151 6.90 -6.80 1.01
N LEU A 152 7.74 -7.15 2.00
CA LEU A 152 8.90 -8.03 1.79
C LEU A 152 8.47 -9.45 1.40
N ILE A 153 7.43 -9.96 2.07
CA ILE A 153 6.86 -11.28 1.77
C ILE A 153 6.29 -11.29 0.35
N SER A 154 5.61 -10.22 -0.05
CA SER A 154 5.07 -10.05 -1.41
C SER A 154 6.17 -10.14 -2.47
N VAL A 155 7.28 -9.43 -2.26
CA VAL A 155 8.45 -9.48 -3.15
C VAL A 155 9.03 -10.89 -3.21
N GLY A 156 9.11 -11.59 -2.06
CA GLY A 156 9.57 -12.98 -2.00
C GLY A 156 8.70 -13.95 -2.80
N ILE A 157 7.37 -13.88 -2.63
CA ILE A 157 6.41 -14.70 -3.37
C ILE A 157 6.54 -14.47 -4.87
N VAL A 158 6.57 -13.21 -5.29
CA VAL A 158 6.67 -12.84 -6.70
C VAL A 158 8.00 -13.26 -7.29
N SER A 159 9.12 -12.99 -6.61
CA SER A 159 10.46 -13.39 -7.06
C SER A 159 10.59 -14.91 -7.21
N ASN A 160 10.06 -15.67 -6.24
CA ASN A 160 10.08 -17.13 -6.34
C ASN A 160 9.22 -17.63 -7.50
N THR A 161 8.05 -17.04 -7.68
CA THR A 161 7.12 -17.41 -8.75
C THR A 161 7.69 -17.11 -10.14
N LEU A 162 8.26 -15.93 -10.34
CA LEU A 162 8.88 -15.56 -11.61
C LEU A 162 10.14 -16.37 -11.89
N ARG A 163 10.88 -16.81 -10.87
CA ARG A 163 12.02 -17.73 -11.06
C ARG A 163 11.56 -19.11 -11.53
N ALA A 164 10.48 -19.63 -10.97
CA ALA A 164 9.92 -20.91 -11.36
C ALA A 164 9.27 -20.89 -12.75
N GLN A 165 8.70 -19.74 -13.15
CA GLN A 165 8.00 -19.58 -14.43
C GLN A 165 8.49 -18.33 -15.16
N LYS A 166 9.30 -18.55 -16.20
CA LYS A 166 9.81 -17.47 -17.06
C LYS A 166 8.67 -16.80 -17.85
N ASN A 167 8.88 -15.53 -18.20
CA ASN A 167 7.95 -14.71 -19.01
C ASN A 167 6.55 -14.54 -18.41
N LYS A 168 6.47 -14.45 -17.08
CA LYS A 168 5.23 -14.17 -16.35
C LYS A 168 5.16 -12.72 -15.90
N VAL A 169 3.96 -12.16 -15.90
CA VAL A 169 3.67 -10.80 -15.45
C VAL A 169 2.99 -10.84 -14.08
N ALA A 170 3.47 -10.03 -13.15
CA ALA A 170 2.95 -9.97 -11.77
C ALA A 170 2.51 -8.55 -11.39
N LEU A 171 1.29 -8.43 -10.88
CA LEU A 171 0.76 -7.18 -10.33
C LEU A 171 0.76 -7.27 -8.80
N VAL A 172 1.48 -6.36 -8.13
CA VAL A 172 1.60 -6.31 -6.66
C VAL A 172 0.97 -5.03 -6.14
N VAL A 173 -0.15 -5.17 -5.47
CA VAL A 173 -0.90 -4.04 -4.96
C VAL A 173 -0.83 -4.02 -3.45
N THR A 174 -0.18 -3.01 -2.90
CA THR A 174 0.00 -2.85 -1.44
C THR A 174 -0.74 -1.60 -0.98
N SER A 175 -1.57 -1.74 0.05
CA SER A 175 -2.23 -0.62 0.74
C SER A 175 -2.27 -0.89 2.24
N GLU A 176 -2.06 0.14 3.03
CA GLU A 176 -2.19 0.10 4.48
C GLU A 176 -3.53 0.74 4.87
N SER A 177 -4.34 0.05 5.66
CA SER A 177 -5.54 0.66 6.25
C SER A 177 -5.38 0.67 7.77
N LEU A 178 -5.20 1.87 8.33
CA LEU A 178 -5.18 2.11 9.77
C LEU A 178 -6.60 2.28 10.36
N SER A 179 -7.61 2.40 9.50
CA SER A 179 -9.00 2.70 9.87
C SER A 179 -9.64 1.70 10.84
N PRO A 180 -9.48 0.36 10.71
CA PRO A 180 -10.18 -0.58 11.60
C PRO A 180 -9.62 -0.64 13.02
N ASN A 181 -8.37 -0.21 13.23
CA ASN A 181 -7.70 -0.27 14.54
C ASN A 181 -7.66 1.08 15.26
N TRP A 182 -8.46 2.06 14.82
CA TRP A 182 -8.51 3.36 15.48
C TRP A 182 -9.07 3.21 16.89
N TYR A 183 -8.19 3.24 17.89
CA TYR A 183 -8.58 3.22 19.29
C TYR A 183 -9.36 4.49 19.61
N ARG A 184 -10.67 4.35 19.77
CA ARG A 184 -11.52 5.40 20.31
C ARG A 184 -11.23 5.46 21.80
N ALA A 185 -10.50 6.48 22.25
CA ALA A 185 -10.37 6.75 23.67
C ALA A 185 -11.78 6.78 24.30
N THR A 186 -12.09 5.76 25.10
CA THR A 186 -13.28 5.71 25.93
C THR A 186 -12.97 6.41 27.24
N LYS A 187 -13.87 7.26 27.71
CA LYS A 187 -13.87 7.60 29.14
C LYS A 187 -14.30 6.34 29.86
N ASP A 188 -13.40 5.71 30.61
CA ASP A 188 -13.85 4.79 31.65
C ASP A 188 -14.73 5.58 32.63
N PRO A 189 -15.87 5.02 33.07
CA PRO A 189 -16.81 5.68 33.98
C PRO A 189 -16.23 5.94 35.37
#